data_AF-A0A9E5PNC0-F1
#
_entry.id   AF-A0A9E5PNC0-F1
#
_cell.length_a   1.000
_cell.length_b   1.000
_cell.length_c   1.000
_cell.angle_alpha   90.00
_cell.angle_beta   90.00
_cell.angle_gamma   90.00
#
_symmetry.space_group_name_H-M   'P 1'
#
loop_
_entity.id
_entity.type
_entity.pdbx_description
1 polymer ?
#
loop_
_entity_poly.entity_id
_entity_poly.type
_entity_poly.pdbx_seq_one_letter_code
_entity_poly.pdbx_strand_id
1 'polypeptide(L)'
;MTRSATGTSTTSPTPERLQALTRDDKWFLSCGDGIIWAPPFPRWLHHPGFWDEALVYYHAFAPLFSVALVDSDGDEISLGQHSRRWRPDRISTAWVSPN
;
A
#
# COMPACT_ATOMS: atom_id res chain seq x y z
N MET A 1 -32.85 22.25 -30.31
CA MET A 1 -32.46 22.32 -28.89
C MET A 1 -31.71 21.04 -28.58
N THR A 2 -30.39 21.04 -28.69
CA THR A 2 -29.55 19.85 -28.46
C THR A 2 -28.51 20.24 -27.41
N ARG A 3 -28.63 19.69 -26.20
CA ARG A 3 -27.65 19.92 -25.12
C ARG A 3 -26.41 19.08 -25.42
N SER A 4 -25.30 19.75 -25.70
CA SER A 4 -23.98 19.12 -25.75
C SER A 4 -23.60 18.61 -24.36
N ALA A 5 -23.25 17.33 -24.28
CA ALA A 5 -22.69 16.72 -23.07
C ALA A 5 -21.31 17.30 -22.81
N THR A 6 -21.16 18.04 -21.71
CA THR A 6 -19.87 18.49 -21.20
C THR A 6 -19.11 17.26 -20.69
N GLY A 7 -18.14 16.78 -21.46
CA GLY A 7 -17.21 15.76 -20.99
C GLY A 7 -16.42 16.30 -19.81
N THR A 8 -16.58 15.69 -18.64
CA THR A 8 -15.71 15.91 -17.49
C THR A 8 -14.33 15.39 -17.84
N SER A 9 -13.40 16.31 -18.12
CA SER A 9 -11.97 16.01 -18.24
C SER A 9 -11.44 15.61 -16.86
N THR A 10 -11.26 14.30 -16.65
CA THR A 10 -10.61 13.76 -15.45
C THR A 10 -9.15 14.21 -15.46
N THR A 11 -8.86 15.34 -14.82
CA THR A 11 -7.50 15.81 -14.65
C THR A 11 -6.84 14.91 -13.61
N SER A 12 -5.85 14.11 -14.02
CA SER A 12 -5.03 13.33 -13.08
C SER A 12 -4.48 14.25 -11.99
N PRO A 13 -4.50 13.84 -10.71
CA PRO A 13 -4.05 14.69 -9.62
C PRO A 13 -2.57 15.08 -9.83
N THR A 14 -2.28 16.38 -9.76
CA THR A 14 -0.92 16.91 -9.81
C THR A 14 -0.09 16.28 -8.67
N PRO A 15 1.20 15.93 -8.88
CA PRO A 15 2.04 15.33 -7.85
C PRO A 15 2.06 16.08 -6.52
N GLU A 16 1.98 17.42 -6.55
CA GLU A 16 1.90 18.27 -5.36
C GLU A 16 0.66 17.97 -4.50
N ARG A 17 -0.50 17.75 -5.12
CA ARG A 17 -1.74 17.43 -4.40
C ARG A 17 -1.65 16.07 -3.73
N LEU A 18 -1.06 15.07 -4.40
CA LEU A 18 -0.81 13.77 -3.77
C LEU A 18 0.16 13.89 -2.60
N GLN A 19 1.21 14.70 -2.75
CA GLN A 19 2.20 14.91 -1.70
C GLN A 19 1.58 15.53 -0.45
N ALA A 20 0.64 16.46 -0.59
CA ALA A 20 -0.09 17.07 0.53
C ALA A 20 -0.96 16.08 1.33
N LEU A 21 -1.29 14.92 0.77
CA LEU A 21 -2.08 13.87 1.44
C LEU A 21 -1.24 12.88 2.24
N THR A 22 0.07 13.09 2.31
CA THR A 22 1.00 12.20 3.00
C THR A 22 0.66 12.08 4.49
N ARG A 23 0.69 10.86 5.02
CA ARG A 23 0.39 10.57 6.43
C ARG A 23 1.24 9.42 6.96
N ASP A 24 1.55 9.45 8.26
CA ASP A 24 2.34 8.40 8.92
C ASP A 24 1.46 7.39 9.67
N ASP A 25 0.18 7.70 9.89
CA ASP A 25 -0.79 6.86 10.61
C ASP A 25 -1.62 5.94 9.69
N LYS A 26 -1.58 6.17 8.38
CA LYS A 26 -2.33 5.40 7.39
C LYS A 26 -1.52 4.24 6.85
N TRP A 27 -2.23 3.22 6.40
CA TRP A 27 -1.58 1.97 6.03
C TRP A 27 -2.26 1.18 4.91
N PHE A 28 -3.45 1.53 4.45
CA PHE A 28 -4.11 0.83 3.32
C PHE A 28 -3.57 1.30 1.96
N LEU A 29 -3.68 0.48 0.92
CA LEU A 29 -3.31 0.85 -0.44
C LEU A 29 -4.42 0.49 -1.43
N SER A 30 -4.71 1.42 -2.34
CA SER A 30 -5.62 1.20 -3.46
C SER A 30 -5.07 1.99 -4.63
N CYS A 31 -4.67 1.31 -5.71
CA CYS A 31 -4.05 1.97 -6.86
C CYS A 31 -5.06 2.24 -8.01
N GLY A 32 -6.36 2.17 -7.73
CA GLY A 32 -7.39 2.20 -8.76
C GLY A 32 -7.56 0.84 -9.44
N ASP A 33 -8.77 0.63 -9.98
CA ASP A 33 -9.30 -0.60 -10.58
C ASP A 33 -9.02 -1.91 -9.82
N GLY A 34 -10.02 -2.29 -9.03
CA GLY A 34 -10.28 -3.69 -8.71
C GLY A 34 -9.42 -4.29 -7.62
N ILE A 35 -8.39 -3.64 -7.05
CA ILE A 35 -7.67 -4.17 -5.89
C ILE A 35 -7.54 -3.13 -4.77
N ILE A 36 -7.96 -3.54 -3.57
CA ILE A 36 -7.83 -2.75 -2.34
C ILE A 36 -7.17 -3.62 -1.29
N TRP A 37 -5.99 -3.21 -0.84
CA TRP A 37 -5.37 -3.76 0.37
C TRP A 37 -5.71 -2.88 1.56
N ALA A 38 -6.72 -3.28 2.34
CA ALA A 38 -7.18 -2.57 3.52
C ALA A 38 -7.72 -3.54 4.61
N PRO A 39 -6.95 -4.55 5.05
CA PRO A 39 -7.33 -5.49 6.12
C PRO A 39 -7.74 -4.79 7.44
N PRO A 40 -8.99 -4.91 7.92
CA PRO A 40 -9.48 -4.12 9.07
C PRO A 40 -8.65 -4.29 10.36
N PHE A 41 -8.02 -5.46 10.54
CA PHE A 41 -7.15 -5.78 11.67
C PHE A 41 -5.84 -6.41 11.15
N PRO A 42 -4.88 -5.62 10.67
CA PRO A 42 -3.69 -6.14 10.01
C PRO A 42 -2.79 -6.86 11.01
N ARG A 43 -2.53 -8.15 10.78
CA ARG A 43 -1.70 -8.97 11.67
C ARG A 43 -0.21 -8.81 11.36
N TRP A 44 0.10 -8.53 10.10
CA TRP A 44 1.46 -8.52 9.58
C TRP A 44 1.91 -7.12 9.20
N LEU A 45 1.25 -6.08 9.73
CA LEU A 45 1.48 -4.69 9.34
C LEU A 45 2.96 -4.30 9.42
N HIS A 46 3.67 -4.79 10.44
CA HIS A 46 5.06 -4.47 10.72
C HIS A 46 6.06 -5.48 10.13
N HIS A 47 5.66 -6.24 9.11
CA HIS A 47 6.52 -7.15 8.36
C HIS A 47 6.63 -6.69 6.90
N PRO A 48 7.76 -6.91 6.20
CA PRO A 48 7.90 -6.52 4.81
C PRO A 48 6.94 -7.28 3.88
N GLY A 49 6.15 -6.57 3.07
CA GLY A 49 5.19 -7.15 2.12
C GLY A 49 3.74 -6.82 2.45
N PHE A 50 2.80 -7.57 1.86
CA PHE A 50 1.35 -7.38 2.04
C PHE A 50 0.66 -8.69 2.45
N TRP A 51 1.11 -9.29 3.55
CA TRP A 51 0.75 -10.67 3.90
C TRP A 51 -0.74 -10.83 4.22
N ASP A 52 -1.35 -9.78 4.76
CA ASP A 52 -2.78 -9.73 5.09
C ASP A 52 -3.66 -9.64 3.82
N GLU A 53 -4.95 -9.90 4.00
CA GLU A 53 -5.97 -9.94 2.95
C GLU A 53 -6.07 -8.65 2.12
N ALA A 54 -6.28 -8.79 0.81
CA ALA A 54 -6.84 -7.73 -0.04
C ALA A 54 -8.19 -8.15 -0.62
N LEU A 55 -8.97 -7.16 -1.05
CA LEU A 55 -10.14 -7.36 -1.89
C LEU A 55 -9.76 -7.16 -3.34
N VAL A 56 -9.98 -8.19 -4.16
CA VAL A 56 -10.02 -8.09 -5.61
C VAL A 56 -11.48 -7.98 -6.05
N TYR A 57 -11.91 -6.77 -6.39
CA TYR A 57 -13.31 -6.34 -6.50
C TYR A 57 -14.09 -6.62 -5.21
N TYR A 58 -14.77 -7.76 -5.14
CA TYR A 58 -15.57 -8.20 -4.00
C TYR A 58 -15.10 -9.53 -3.41
N HIS A 59 -13.96 -10.04 -3.89
CA HIS A 59 -13.39 -11.31 -3.46
C HIS A 59 -12.19 -11.07 -2.56
N ALA A 60 -12.25 -11.61 -1.34
CA ALA A 60 -11.12 -11.67 -0.44
C ALA A 60 -10.03 -12.60 -0.99
N PHE A 61 -8.78 -12.11 -0.95
CA PHE A 61 -7.59 -12.85 -1.32
C PHE A 61 -6.56 -12.74 -0.20
N ALA A 62 -6.19 -13.89 0.36
CA ALA A 62 -5.20 -14.01 1.42
C ALA A 62 -4.56 -15.41 1.41
N PRO A 63 -3.28 -15.54 1.79
CA PRO A 63 -2.32 -14.44 1.93
C PRO A 63 -1.98 -13.84 0.56
N LEU A 64 -1.45 -12.62 0.53
CA LEU A 64 -0.82 -12.11 -0.70
C LEU A 64 0.68 -12.48 -0.68
N PHE A 65 1.56 -11.59 -1.10
CA PHE A 65 2.99 -11.86 -1.12
C PHE A 65 3.68 -11.44 0.19
N SER A 66 4.62 -12.29 0.60
CA SER A 66 5.53 -12.08 1.72
C SER A 66 6.93 -11.72 1.23
N VAL A 67 7.65 -10.90 1.99
CA VAL A 67 9.06 -10.57 1.74
C VAL A 67 9.84 -10.83 3.02
N ALA A 68 10.94 -11.57 2.90
CA ALA A 68 11.91 -11.79 3.97
C ALA A 68 13.30 -11.42 3.46
N LEU A 69 14.14 -10.90 4.34
CA LEU A 69 15.57 -10.74 4.09
C LEU A 69 16.28 -11.93 4.73
N VAL A 70 17.16 -12.58 3.99
CA VAL A 70 17.92 -13.75 4.46
C VAL A 70 19.41 -13.47 4.37
N ASP A 71 20.19 -14.08 5.26
CA ASP A 71 21.65 -14.03 5.20
C ASP A 71 22.23 -15.05 4.20
N SER A 72 23.56 -15.22 4.22
CA SER A 72 24.25 -16.16 3.33
C SER A 72 24.02 -17.64 3.67
N ASP A 73 23.63 -17.93 4.90
CA ASP A 73 23.35 -19.28 5.38
C ASP A 73 21.88 -19.67 5.16
N GLY A 74 21.06 -18.70 4.77
CA GLY A 74 19.64 -18.86 4.45
C GLY A 74 18.72 -18.57 5.64
N ASP A 75 19.27 -18.08 6.75
CA ASP A 75 18.51 -17.72 7.94
C ASP A 75 17.86 -16.35 7.76
N GLU A 76 16.66 -16.18 8.32
CA GLU A 76 15.92 -14.92 8.24
C GLU A 76 16.57 -13.84 9.12
N ILE A 77 16.90 -12.72 8.52
CA ILE A 77 17.29 -11.51 9.24
C ILE A 77 16.01 -10.82 9.72
N SER A 78 15.76 -10.85 11.03
CA SER A 78 14.64 -10.15 11.64
C SER A 78 14.69 -8.66 11.30
N LEU A 79 13.60 -8.10 10.75
CA LEU A 79 13.50 -6.68 10.41
C LEU A 79 12.45 -5.98 11.29
N GLY A 80 12.85 -4.90 11.95
CA GLY A 80 11.94 -3.96 12.60
C GLY A 80 11.53 -2.84 11.64
N GLN A 81 10.23 -2.52 11.58
CA GLN A 81 9.79 -1.35 10.84
C GLN A 81 10.21 -0.06 11.55
N HIS A 82 11.09 0.71 10.93
CA HIS A 82 11.55 1.99 11.48
C HIS A 82 10.59 3.13 11.14
N SER A 83 10.08 3.17 9.91
CA SER A 83 9.12 4.19 9.51
C SER A 83 8.18 3.72 8.41
N ARG A 84 7.04 4.40 8.33
CA ARG A 84 6.05 4.27 7.26
C ARG A 84 5.57 5.63 6.86
N ARG A 85 5.49 5.85 5.55
CA ARG A 85 4.90 7.02 4.96
C ARG A 85 3.89 6.60 3.91
N TRP A 86 2.63 6.92 4.17
CA TRP A 86 1.52 6.64 3.28
C TRP A 86 1.23 7.83 2.39
N ARG A 87 0.87 7.53 1.13
CA ARG A 87 0.24 8.43 0.17
C ARG A 87 -0.83 7.63 -0.57
N PRO A 88 -1.91 8.24 -1.10
CA PRO A 88 -2.98 7.46 -1.73
C PRO A 88 -2.53 6.45 -2.80
N ASP A 89 -1.47 6.77 -3.56
CA ASP A 89 -0.92 5.93 -4.62
C ASP A 89 0.21 4.99 -4.18
N ARG A 90 0.75 5.13 -2.96
CA ARG A 90 1.90 4.32 -2.52
C ARG A 90 2.09 4.28 -1.01
N ILE A 91 2.78 3.24 -0.57
CA ILE A 91 3.33 3.16 0.79
C ILE A 91 4.85 3.05 0.67
N SER A 92 5.57 3.88 1.42
CA SER A 92 7.02 3.78 1.57
C SER A 92 7.34 3.37 3.00
N THR A 93 8.17 2.35 3.17
CA THR A 93 8.58 1.83 4.48
C THR A 93 10.10 1.77 4.56
N ALA A 94 10.64 2.06 5.73
CA ALA A 94 12.05 1.85 6.05
C ALA A 94 12.16 0.77 7.12
N TRP A 95 13.17 -0.08 6.98
CA TRP A 95 13.41 -1.25 7.81
C TRP A 95 14.79 -1.17 8.41
N VAL A 96 14.94 -1.69 9.62
CA VAL A 96 16.22 -1.84 10.29
C VAL A 96 16.36 -3.28 10.75
N SER A 97 17.52 -3.88 10.51
CA SER A 97 17.91 -5.12 11.17
C SER A 97 18.47 -4.80 12.56
N PRO A 98 18.36 -5.71 13.53
CA PRO A 98 19.23 -5.71 14.69
C PRO A 98 20.69 -5.66 14.22
N ASN A 99 21.52 -4.87 14.92
CA ASN A 99 22.98 -4.91 14.75
C ASN A 99 23.54 -6.22 15.30
#